data_AF-A0A1C3H6Z7-F1
#
_entry.id   AF-A0A1C3H6Z7-F1
#
_cell.length_a   1.000
_cell.length_b   1.000
_cell.length_c   1.000
_cell.angle_alpha   90.00
_cell.angle_beta   90.00
_cell.angle_gamma   90.00
#
_symmetry.space_group_name_H-M   'P 1'
#
loop_
_entity.id
_entity.type
_entity.pdbx_description
1 polymer ?
#
loop_
_entity_poly.entity_id
_entity_poly.type
_entity_poly.pdbx_seq_one_letter_code
_entity_poly.pdbx_strand_id
1 'polypeptide(L)'
;MSSLPASIHNAIIDGVQRLYVLRLDGAPADDTLPLTTQVWLDAIAWRRQWADDDLLRLQQAFVALTATAKRWPQPATLLEMLPPRPAPLALPTPPKSDAQRAEDASWLEGMLNMITGKMKVKNHEPRRNQRTQTTPASADTATSGADRRYPRMPNTRHTDAGADNEGNG
;
A
#
# COMPACT_ATOMS: atom_id res chain seq x y z
N MET A 1 -5.79 -5.95 36.80
CA MET A 1 -5.73 -5.08 35.61
C MET A 1 -4.27 -4.95 35.23
N SER A 2 -3.89 -5.23 33.99
CA SER A 2 -2.50 -5.03 33.54
C SER A 2 -2.18 -3.54 33.68
N SER A 3 -1.19 -3.19 34.50
CA SER A 3 -0.73 -1.81 34.61
C SER A 3 -0.11 -1.38 33.28
N LEU A 4 -0.50 -0.21 32.77
CA LEU A 4 0.13 0.38 31.59
C LEU A 4 1.62 0.64 31.87
N PRO A 5 2.53 0.40 30.90
CA PRO A 5 3.90 0.89 30.99
C PRO A 5 3.90 2.41 31.21
N ALA A 6 4.85 2.92 31.99
CA ALA A 6 4.93 4.35 32.32
C ALA A 6 5.05 5.23 31.05
N SER A 7 5.77 4.74 30.05
CA SER A 7 5.92 5.38 28.73
C SER A 7 4.56 5.59 28.04
N ILE A 8 3.73 4.55 28.02
CA ILE A 8 2.40 4.55 27.42
C ILE A 8 1.42 5.40 28.22
N HIS A 9 1.44 5.29 29.55
CA HIS A 9 0.63 6.11 30.44
C HIS A 9 0.89 7.61 30.17
N ASN A 10 2.15 8.03 30.14
CA ASN A 10 2.51 9.43 29.91
C ASN A 10 2.13 9.88 28.49
N ALA A 11 2.32 9.04 27.49
CA ALA A 11 1.93 9.35 26.11
C ALA A 11 0.41 9.56 25.97
N ILE A 12 -0.42 8.86 26.74
CA ILE A 12 -1.87 9.08 26.76
C ILE A 12 -2.19 10.45 27.37
N ILE A 13 -1.58 10.80 28.50
CA ILE A 13 -1.76 12.11 29.15
C ILE A 13 -1.39 13.23 28.18
N ASP A 14 -0.20 13.16 27.57
CA ASP A 14 0.28 14.15 26.62
C ASP A 14 -0.66 14.26 25.40
N GLY A 15 -1.15 13.12 24.90
CA GLY A 15 -2.09 13.06 23.78
C GLY A 15 -3.43 13.73 24.10
N VAL A 16 -4.00 13.46 25.27
CA VAL A 16 -5.25 14.09 25.73
C VAL A 16 -5.08 15.60 25.92
N GLN A 17 -3.94 16.04 26.47
CA GLN A 17 -3.61 17.46 26.59
C GLN A 17 -3.51 18.14 25.23
N ARG A 18 -2.91 17.49 24.22
CA ARG A 18 -2.85 18.02 22.85
C ARG A 18 -4.23 18.22 22.25
N LEU A 19 -5.14 17.25 22.42
CA LEU A 19 -6.53 17.39 21.99
C LEU A 19 -7.21 18.56 22.71
N TYR A 20 -6.96 18.70 24.01
CA TYR A 20 -7.57 19.72 24.83
C TYR A 20 -7.20 21.15 24.41
N VAL A 21 -5.95 21.38 24.02
CA VAL A 21 -5.46 22.68 23.54
C VAL A 21 -6.18 23.15 22.27
N LEU A 22 -6.70 22.23 21.45
CA LEU A 22 -7.47 22.56 20.25
C LEU A 22 -8.86 23.13 20.56
N ARG A 23 -9.36 23.01 21.80
CA ARG A 23 -10.69 23.47 22.25
C ARG A 23 -11.82 23.03 21.30
N LEU A 24 -11.77 21.76 20.89
CA LEU A 24 -12.75 21.17 19.99
C LEU A 24 -14.16 21.22 20.58
N ASP A 25 -15.18 21.24 19.71
CA ASP A 25 -16.57 21.14 20.15
C ASP A 25 -16.80 19.85 20.96
N GLY A 26 -17.43 19.98 22.13
CA GLY A 26 -17.62 18.88 23.08
C GLY A 26 -16.41 18.56 23.96
N ALA A 27 -15.37 19.39 23.97
CA ALA A 27 -14.24 19.22 24.88
C ALA A 27 -14.66 19.33 26.35
N PRO A 28 -14.00 18.61 27.27
CA PRO A 28 -14.26 18.72 28.70
C PRO A 28 -13.93 20.11 29.22
N ALA A 29 -14.54 20.49 30.34
CA ALA A 29 -14.15 21.68 31.09
C ALA A 29 -12.80 21.46 31.79
N ASP A 30 -12.09 22.56 32.06
CA ASP A 30 -10.75 22.58 32.66
C ASP A 30 -10.64 21.73 33.95
N ASP A 31 -11.65 21.82 34.83
CA ASP A 31 -11.74 21.08 36.08
C ASP A 31 -12.05 19.57 35.91
N THR A 32 -12.74 19.21 34.82
CA THR A 32 -13.07 17.82 34.46
C THR A 32 -12.01 17.12 33.61
N LEU A 33 -11.01 17.85 33.10
CA LEU A 33 -9.95 17.30 32.25
C LEU A 33 -9.13 16.19 32.94
N PRO A 34 -8.75 16.29 34.23
CA PRO A 34 -8.03 15.20 34.90
C PRO A 34 -8.85 13.90 34.94
N LEU A 35 -10.15 14.00 35.24
CA LEU A 35 -11.05 12.85 35.26
C LEU A 35 -11.24 12.26 33.85
N THR A 36 -11.36 13.12 32.85
CA THR A 36 -11.44 12.69 31.44
C THR A 36 -10.17 11.91 31.06
N THR A 37 -9.00 12.40 31.44
CA THR A 37 -7.73 11.72 31.19
C THR A 37 -7.69 10.33 31.85
N GLN A 38 -8.20 10.19 33.07
CA GLN A 38 -8.31 8.89 33.73
C GLN A 38 -9.23 7.92 32.96
N VAL A 39 -10.38 8.39 32.49
CA VAL A 39 -11.29 7.57 31.66
C VAL A 39 -10.60 7.12 30.37
N TRP A 40 -9.79 7.98 29.76
CA TRP A 40 -8.99 7.61 28.58
C TRP A 40 -7.96 6.53 28.90
N LEU A 41 -7.25 6.64 30.02
CA LEU A 41 -6.30 5.61 30.47
C LEU A 41 -7.00 4.26 30.65
N ASP A 42 -8.13 4.23 31.34
CA ASP A 42 -8.89 3.01 31.60
C ASP A 42 -9.44 2.38 30.31
N ALA A 43 -10.00 3.21 29.41
CA ALA A 43 -10.54 2.76 28.14
C ALA A 43 -9.46 2.19 27.21
N ILE A 44 -8.28 2.81 27.16
CA ILE A 44 -7.15 2.37 26.31
C ILE A 44 -6.47 1.12 26.90
N ALA A 45 -6.47 0.95 28.22
CA ALA A 45 -5.95 -0.23 28.88
C ALA A 45 -6.89 -1.44 28.78
N TRP A 46 -8.18 -1.23 28.48
CA TRP A 46 -9.18 -2.30 28.49
C TRP A 46 -8.87 -3.42 27.48
N ARG A 47 -8.69 -4.64 28.00
CA ARG A 47 -8.43 -5.87 27.24
C ARG A 47 -7.24 -5.78 26.27
N ARG A 48 -6.27 -4.90 26.52
CA ARG A 48 -5.11 -4.70 25.64
C ARG A 48 -3.81 -4.86 26.41
N GLN A 49 -2.85 -5.55 25.79
CA GLN A 49 -1.48 -5.59 26.28
C GLN A 49 -0.67 -4.54 25.53
N TRP A 50 0.02 -3.70 26.29
CA TRP A 50 0.85 -2.61 25.79
C TRP A 50 2.31 -2.92 26.09
N ALA A 51 3.17 -2.74 25.09
CA ALA A 51 4.62 -2.81 25.24
C ALA A 51 5.23 -1.43 24.98
N ASP A 52 6.48 -1.21 25.41
CA ASP A 52 7.19 0.03 25.13
C ASP A 52 7.32 0.30 23.61
N ASP A 53 7.42 -0.76 22.80
CA ASP A 53 7.43 -0.68 21.33
C ASP A 53 6.14 -0.08 20.73
N ASP A 54 5.05 -0.07 21.49
CA ASP A 54 3.78 0.53 21.05
C ASP A 54 3.76 2.06 21.20
N LEU A 55 4.76 2.66 21.85
CA LEU A 55 4.83 4.09 22.13
C LEU A 55 4.76 4.94 20.85
N LEU A 56 5.59 4.63 19.87
CA LEU A 56 5.64 5.40 18.61
C LEU A 56 4.30 5.32 17.86
N ARG A 57 3.68 4.14 17.85
CA ARG A 57 2.38 3.91 17.21
C ARG A 57 1.29 4.75 17.87
N LEU A 58 1.30 4.80 19.20
CA LEU A 58 0.34 5.59 19.97
C LEU A 58 0.53 7.09 19.72
N GLN A 59 1.77 7.58 19.73
CA GLN A 59 2.07 8.98 19.44
C GLN A 59 1.62 9.37 18.02
N GLN A 60 1.89 8.51 17.02
CA GLN A 60 1.43 8.72 15.64
C GLN A 60 -0.10 8.76 15.54
N ALA A 61 -0.80 7.89 16.27
CA ALA A 61 -2.26 7.91 16.30
C ALA A 61 -2.80 9.21 16.89
N PHE A 62 -2.19 9.73 17.97
CA PHE A 62 -2.58 11.04 18.52
C PHE A 62 -2.30 12.19 17.55
N VAL A 63 -1.17 12.16 16.83
CA VAL A 63 -0.89 13.16 15.77
C VAL A 63 -1.96 13.11 14.69
N ALA A 64 -2.30 11.92 14.18
CA ALA A 64 -3.37 11.77 13.19
C ALA A 64 -4.73 12.23 13.71
N LEU A 65 -5.06 11.90 14.97
CA LEU A 65 -6.31 12.29 15.61
C LEU A 65 -6.40 13.80 15.78
N THR A 66 -5.36 14.46 16.29
CA THR A 66 -5.31 15.92 16.42
C THR A 66 -5.39 16.65 15.09
N ALA A 67 -4.86 16.05 14.01
CA ALA A 67 -4.92 16.64 12.66
C ALA A 67 -6.31 16.52 12.01
N THR A 68 -7.15 15.57 12.45
CA THR A 68 -8.40 15.21 11.75
C THR A 68 -9.68 15.42 12.57
N ALA A 69 -9.58 15.47 13.90
CA ALA A 69 -10.73 15.60 14.79
C ALA A 69 -11.41 16.97 14.64
N LYS A 70 -12.70 16.94 14.28
CA LYS A 70 -13.57 18.15 14.21
C LYS A 70 -14.33 18.43 15.51
N ARG A 71 -14.49 17.40 16.34
CA ARG A 71 -15.16 17.40 17.64
C ARG A 71 -14.35 16.56 18.61
N TRP A 72 -14.60 16.70 19.91
CA TRP A 72 -13.93 15.90 20.93
C TRP A 72 -14.15 14.40 20.68
N PRO A 73 -13.07 13.64 20.42
CA PRO A 73 -13.18 12.25 20.01
C PRO A 73 -13.47 11.33 21.20
N GLN A 74 -13.97 10.12 20.88
CA GLN A 74 -14.01 9.03 21.84
C GLN A 74 -12.66 8.28 21.86
N PRO A 75 -12.26 7.63 22.96
CA PRO A 75 -11.02 6.86 23.02
C PRO A 75 -10.94 5.77 21.94
N ALA A 76 -12.08 5.19 21.55
CA ALA A 76 -12.15 4.20 20.47
C ALA A 76 -11.63 4.74 19.13
N THR A 77 -11.87 6.01 18.82
CA THR A 77 -11.39 6.65 17.59
C THR A 77 -9.86 6.68 17.51
N LEU A 78 -9.18 6.87 18.64
CA LEU A 78 -7.72 6.77 18.69
C LEU A 78 -7.25 5.34 18.37
N LEU A 79 -7.93 4.33 18.92
CA LEU A 79 -7.56 2.92 18.74
C LEU A 79 -7.75 2.47 17.29
N GLU A 80 -8.75 2.98 16.59
CA GLU A 80 -8.98 2.76 15.16
C GLU A 80 -7.87 3.37 14.29
N MET A 81 -7.26 4.47 14.74
CA MET A 81 -6.16 5.16 14.05
C MET A 81 -4.77 4.59 14.36
N LEU A 82 -4.67 3.54 15.20
CA LEU A 82 -3.37 2.95 15.52
C LEU A 82 -2.73 2.34 14.27
N PRO A 83 -1.51 2.76 13.89
CA PRO A 83 -0.74 2.11 12.84
C PRO A 83 -0.54 0.62 13.14
N PRO A 84 -0.39 -0.27 12.15
CA PRO A 84 -0.12 -1.69 12.42
C PRO A 84 1.15 -1.88 13.28
N ARG A 85 1.19 -2.96 14.08
CA ARG A 85 2.39 -3.28 14.88
C ARG A 85 3.54 -3.62 13.92
N PRO A 86 4.77 -3.12 14.14
CA PRO A 86 5.91 -3.51 13.32
C PRO A 86 6.04 -5.04 13.33
N ALA A 87 6.32 -5.61 12.16
CA ALA A 87 6.53 -7.05 12.04
C ALA A 87 7.70 -7.47 12.94
N PRO A 88 7.60 -8.61 13.65
CA PRO A 88 8.72 -9.14 14.39
C PRO A 88 9.94 -9.26 13.48
N LEU A 89 11.13 -8.94 14.00
CA LEU A 89 12.37 -9.17 13.27
C LEU A 89 12.45 -10.65 12.90
N ALA A 90 12.60 -10.94 11.62
CA ALA A 90 12.79 -12.30 11.15
C ALA A 90 14.08 -12.84 11.79
N LEU A 91 13.99 -14.04 12.39
CA LEU A 91 15.18 -14.72 12.87
C LEU A 91 16.11 -14.98 11.68
N PRO A 92 17.44 -14.83 11.85
CA PRO A 92 18.38 -15.22 10.82
C PRO A 92 18.14 -16.70 10.48
N THR A 93 18.09 -17.01 9.19
CA THR A 93 17.97 -18.41 8.75
C THR A 93 19.11 -19.20 9.36
N PRO A 94 18.86 -20.31 10.08
CA PRO A 94 19.92 -21.09 10.68
C PRO A 94 20.94 -21.49 9.59
N PRO A 95 22.24 -21.39 9.85
CA PRO A 95 23.25 -21.74 8.86
C PRO A 95 23.08 -23.21 8.49
N LYS A 96 22.83 -23.49 7.21
CA LYS A 96 22.79 -24.87 6.69
C LYS A 96 24.14 -25.53 6.94
N SER A 97 24.14 -26.69 7.59
CA SER A 97 25.33 -27.53 7.73
C SER A 97 25.81 -28.02 6.36
N ASP A 98 27.07 -28.42 6.26
CA ASP A 98 27.62 -28.91 4.99
C ASP A 98 26.92 -30.20 4.51
N ALA A 99 26.48 -31.05 5.45
CA ALA A 99 25.65 -32.21 5.14
C ALA A 99 24.31 -31.80 4.51
N GLN A 100 23.64 -30.78 5.05
CA GLN A 100 22.37 -30.28 4.52
C GLN A 100 22.54 -29.68 3.12
N ARG A 101 23.68 -29.01 2.85
CA ARG A 101 23.99 -28.46 1.52
C ARG A 101 24.19 -29.56 0.47
N ALA A 102 24.82 -30.68 0.84
CA ALA A 102 25.05 -31.81 -0.07
C ALA A 102 23.74 -32.56 -0.40
N GLU A 103 22.87 -32.74 0.60
CA GLU A 103 21.54 -33.32 0.42
C GLU A 103 20.67 -32.44 -0.48
N ASP A 104 20.65 -31.12 -0.22
CA ASP A 104 19.92 -30.15 -1.03
C ASP A 104 20.42 -30.16 -2.49
N ALA A 105 21.74 -30.20 -2.70
CA ALA A 105 22.33 -30.25 -4.04
C ALA A 105 21.90 -31.51 -4.81
N SER A 106 21.94 -32.67 -4.15
CA SER A 106 21.55 -33.96 -4.73
C SER A 106 20.05 -33.97 -5.08
N TRP A 107 19.21 -33.41 -4.22
CA TRP A 107 17.78 -33.28 -4.47
C TRP A 107 17.47 -32.36 -5.66
N LEU A 108 18.15 -31.22 -5.75
CA LEU A 108 18.00 -30.28 -6.87
C LEU A 108 18.42 -30.91 -8.19
N GLU A 109 19.52 -31.67 -8.22
CA GLU A 109 20.00 -32.35 -9.42
C GLU A 109 19.01 -33.44 -9.90
N GLY A 110 18.45 -34.22 -8.97
CA GLY A 110 17.40 -35.18 -9.28
C GLY A 110 16.13 -34.51 -9.86
N MET A 111 15.73 -33.38 -9.28
CA MET A 111 14.58 -32.62 -9.75
C MET A 111 14.80 -32.03 -11.16
N LEU A 112 16.00 -31.49 -11.43
CA LEU A 112 16.39 -30.99 -12.75
C LEU A 112 16.38 -32.10 -13.81
N ASN A 113 16.92 -33.28 -13.49
CA ASN A 113 16.93 -34.43 -14.38
C ASN A 113 15.51 -34.94 -14.68
N MET A 114 14.58 -34.86 -13.73
CA MET A 114 13.19 -35.25 -13.97
C MET A 114 12.46 -34.26 -14.90
N ILE A 115 12.76 -32.95 -14.80
CA ILE A 115 12.16 -31.93 -15.66
C ILE A 115 12.75 -32.02 -17.08
N THR A 116 14.08 -32.11 -17.21
CA THR A 116 14.75 -32.21 -18.51
C THR A 116 14.50 -33.56 -19.20
N GLY A 117 14.40 -34.65 -18.43
CA GLY A 117 14.00 -35.96 -18.94
C GLY A 117 12.61 -35.99 -19.55
N LYS A 118 11.67 -35.20 -19.00
CA LYS A 118 10.32 -35.00 -19.58
C LYS A 118 10.32 -34.08 -20.81
N MET A 119 11.40 -33.32 -21.03
CA MET A 119 11.54 -32.32 -22.09
C MET A 119 12.31 -32.84 -23.32
N LYS A 120 12.36 -34.16 -23.54
CA LYS A 120 12.93 -34.74 -24.78
C LYS A 120 11.95 -34.55 -25.94
N VAL A 121 11.88 -33.32 -26.45
CA VAL A 121 11.20 -32.96 -27.69
C VAL A 121 11.82 -33.80 -28.80
N LYS A 122 11.01 -34.68 -29.41
CA LYS A 122 11.41 -35.42 -30.62
C LYS A 122 11.58 -34.39 -31.74
N ASN A 123 12.81 -34.14 -32.16
CA ASN A 123 13.07 -33.41 -33.41
C ASN A 123 12.33 -34.14 -34.54
N HIS A 124 11.31 -33.51 -35.09
CA HIS A 124 10.70 -33.92 -36.35
C HIS A 124 11.42 -33.12 -37.44
N GLU A 125 12.19 -33.80 -38.30
CA GLU A 125 12.85 -33.16 -39.44
C GLU A 125 11.83 -32.43 -40.33
N PRO A 126 12.14 -31.22 -40.84
CA PRO A 126 11.28 -30.57 -41.81
C PRO A 126 11.37 -31.33 -43.14
N ARG A 127 10.27 -32.01 -43.49
CA ARG A 127 10.09 -32.68 -44.77
C ARG A 127 10.29 -31.66 -45.90
N ARG A 128 11.31 -31.91 -46.73
CA ARG A 128 11.71 -31.16 -47.92
C ARG A 128 10.62 -31.21 -48.99
N ASN A 129 9.91 -30.11 -49.20
CA ASN A 129 8.93 -29.99 -50.28
C ASN A 129 9.65 -29.60 -51.57
N GLN A 130 9.80 -30.55 -52.49
CA GLN A 130 10.16 -30.25 -53.88
C GLN A 130 8.89 -29.82 -54.62
N ARG A 131 8.83 -28.55 -55.08
CA ARG A 131 7.87 -28.11 -56.09
C ARG A 131 8.65 -27.67 -57.31
N THR A 132 8.53 -28.47 -58.37
CA THR A 132 9.03 -28.21 -59.72
C THR A 132 8.35 -27.00 -60.35
N GLN A 133 9.12 -26.33 -61.20
CA GLN A 133 8.86 -25.05 -61.86
C GLN A 133 7.85 -25.19 -63.02
N THR A 134 7.12 -24.11 -63.35
CA THR A 134 6.70 -23.76 -64.72
C THR A 134 6.49 -22.23 -64.81
N THR A 135 7.31 -21.62 -65.67
CA THR A 135 7.44 -20.20 -66.12
C THR A 135 6.30 -19.79 -67.09
N PRO A 136 6.26 -18.60 -67.76
CA PRO A 136 6.84 -17.25 -67.55
C PRO A 136 5.82 -16.07 -67.76
N ALA A 137 6.33 -14.82 -67.88
CA ALA A 137 5.74 -13.56 -68.41
C ALA A 137 4.91 -12.72 -67.42
N SER A 138 4.97 -11.39 -67.34
CA SER A 138 5.74 -10.29 -67.98
C SER A 138 5.49 -9.07 -67.07
N ALA A 139 6.53 -8.34 -66.66
CA ALA A 139 6.94 -7.02 -67.18
C ALA A 139 6.02 -5.82 -66.86
N ASP A 140 6.68 -4.81 -66.28
CA ASP A 140 6.43 -3.36 -66.31
C ASP A 140 5.21 -2.75 -65.57
N THR A 141 5.48 -1.88 -64.59
CA THR A 141 5.63 -0.42 -64.81
C THR A 141 5.62 0.32 -63.46
N ALA A 142 6.44 1.36 -63.39
CA ALA A 142 6.58 2.36 -62.33
C ALA A 142 5.29 2.91 -61.71
N THR A 143 5.38 3.43 -60.47
CA THR A 143 5.24 4.88 -60.21
C THR A 143 5.25 5.19 -58.70
N SER A 144 6.13 6.12 -58.34
CA SER A 144 6.22 6.88 -57.09
C SER A 144 4.93 7.65 -56.80
N GLY A 145 4.51 7.75 -55.52
CA GLY A 145 3.43 8.69 -55.20
C GLY A 145 2.88 8.67 -53.77
N ALA A 146 3.32 9.68 -53.00
CA ALA A 146 2.47 10.49 -52.11
C ALA A 146 1.92 9.88 -50.82
N ASP A 147 2.62 10.19 -49.72
CA ASP A 147 2.16 11.16 -48.71
C ASP A 147 0.64 11.28 -48.52
N ARG A 148 0.10 10.65 -47.47
CA ARG A 148 -1.13 11.11 -46.80
C ARG A 148 -1.01 11.05 -45.28
N ARG A 149 -0.55 12.18 -44.77
CA ARG A 149 -0.90 12.81 -43.49
C ARG A 149 -2.35 12.52 -43.10
N TYR A 150 -2.53 12.03 -41.87
CA TYR A 150 -3.84 11.98 -41.22
C TYR A 150 -4.31 13.41 -40.88
N PRO A 151 -5.60 13.74 -41.09
CA PRO A 151 -6.14 15.05 -40.77
C PRO A 151 -6.37 15.20 -39.25
N ARG A 152 -5.88 16.33 -38.75
CA ARG A 152 -6.20 16.94 -37.44
C ARG A 152 -7.57 17.63 -37.51
N MET A 153 -8.23 17.73 -36.35
CA MET A 153 -9.23 18.71 -35.87
C MET A 153 -10.56 18.06 -35.41
N PRO A 154 -11.40 18.73 -34.57
CA PRO A 154 -11.22 20.05 -33.93
C PRO A 154 -11.42 20.07 -32.41
N ASN A 155 -10.82 21.11 -31.83
CA ASN A 155 -10.90 21.58 -30.46
C ASN A 155 -12.28 22.21 -30.17
N THR A 156 -12.97 21.78 -29.12
CA THR A 156 -14.16 22.46 -28.59
C THR A 156 -13.73 23.65 -27.73
N ARG A 157 -14.02 24.86 -28.23
CA ARG A 157 -13.83 26.14 -27.54
C ARG A 157 -14.86 26.34 -26.43
N HIS A 158 -14.36 27.00 -25.39
CA HIS A 158 -15.02 27.99 -24.53
C HIS A 158 -16.30 28.62 -25.10
N THR A 159 -17.31 28.70 -24.24
CA THR A 159 -18.23 29.84 -24.17
C THR A 159 -18.07 30.48 -22.80
N ASP A 160 -17.87 31.79 -22.84
CA ASP A 160 -17.72 32.70 -21.71
C ASP A 160 -19.03 33.53 -21.55
N ALA A 161 -19.15 34.20 -20.41
CA ALA A 161 -20.00 35.36 -20.10
C ALA A 161 -21.36 35.21 -19.37
N GLY A 162 -21.50 36.06 -18.33
CA GLY A 162 -22.75 36.53 -17.69
C GLY A 162 -22.83 36.18 -16.20
N ALA A 163 -22.25 36.90 -15.24
CA ALA A 163 -22.48 38.30 -14.86
C ALA A 163 -23.92 38.56 -14.37
N ASP A 164 -24.01 38.94 -13.08
CA ASP A 164 -24.98 39.85 -12.46
C ASP A 164 -26.39 39.33 -12.10
N ASN A 165 -26.67 39.22 -10.79
CA ASN A 165 -27.86 39.87 -10.23
C ASN A 165 -27.74 40.09 -8.71
N GLU A 166 -27.75 41.36 -8.33
CA GLU A 166 -27.98 41.86 -6.98
C GLU A 166 -29.50 41.88 -6.67
N GLY A 167 -29.86 41.69 -5.39
CA GLY A 167 -31.00 42.35 -4.74
C GLY A 167 -32.43 41.90 -5.08
N ASN A 168 -33.17 41.44 -4.06
CA ASN A 168 -34.32 42.16 -3.47
C ASN A 168 -35.19 41.21 -2.61
N GLY A 169 -35.62 41.67 -1.43
CA GLY A 169 -36.65 41.03 -0.60
C GLY A 169 -36.40 41.13 0.89
#